data_AF-A0A519RZ42-F1
#
_entry.id   AF-A0A519RZ42-F1
#
_cell.length_a   1.000
_cell.length_b   1.000
_cell.length_c   1.000
_cell.angle_alpha   90.00
_cell.angle_beta   90.00
_cell.angle_gamma   90.00
#
_symmetry.space_group_name_H-M   'P 1'
#
loop_
_entity.id
_entity.type
_entity.pdbx_description
1 polymer ?
#
loop_
_entity_poly.entity_id
_entity_poly.type
_entity_poly.pdbx_seq_one_letter_code
_entity_poly.pdbx_strand_id
1 'polypeptide(L)'
;MPAKRVQVQHYRIDQAHSNSYAAWQALGSPQPVPASQVSTLAQAGQLALLAPPSTVATRQGQATLPITLPRQGVSLLRLTW
;
A
#
# COMPACT_ATOMS: atom_id res chain seq x y z
N MET A 1 9.00 -5.49 -22.06
CA MET A 1 7.65 -4.88 -22.14
C MET A 1 7.48 -4.19 -23.47
N PRO A 2 6.46 -4.54 -24.28
CA PRO A 2 6.25 -3.94 -25.60
C PRO A 2 5.71 -2.50 -25.54
N ALA A 3 4.96 -2.14 -24.50
CA ALA A 3 4.40 -0.80 -24.34
C ALA A 3 5.48 0.23 -23.93
N LYS A 4 5.42 1.44 -24.51
CA LYS A 4 6.35 2.56 -24.20
C LYS A 4 6.12 3.18 -22.82
N ARG A 5 4.96 2.94 -22.21
CA ARG A 5 4.55 3.44 -20.90
C ARG A 5 3.74 2.35 -20.20
N VAL A 6 3.92 2.22 -18.89
CA VAL A 6 3.16 1.31 -18.03
C VAL A 6 2.55 2.12 -16.89
N GLN A 7 1.30 1.83 -16.53
CA GLN A 7 0.70 2.32 -15.30
C GLN A 7 1.13 1.43 -14.14
N VAL A 8 1.48 2.05 -13.03
CA VAL A 8 1.98 1.40 -11.83
C VAL A 8 1.08 1.75 -10.67
N GLN A 9 0.52 0.73 -10.05
CA GLN A 9 -0.13 0.82 -8.75
C GLN A 9 0.76 0.11 -7.73
N HIS A 10 1.11 0.82 -6.65
CA HIS A 10 1.96 0.28 -5.60
C HIS A 10 1.14 0.18 -4.32
N TYR A 11 0.85 -1.04 -3.89
CA TYR A 11 0.21 -1.33 -2.61
C TYR A 11 1.22 -1.77 -1.58
N ARG A 12 0.95 -1.47 -0.31
CA ARG A 12 1.87 -1.78 0.79
C ARG A 12 1.15 -2.23 2.04
N ILE A 13 1.65 -3.30 2.64
CA ILE A 13 1.41 -3.67 4.03
C ILE A 13 2.72 -3.43 4.80
N ASP A 14 2.71 -2.55 5.79
CA ASP A 14 3.83 -2.30 6.71
C ASP A 14 3.35 -1.68 8.03
N GLN A 15 4.23 -1.05 8.81
CA GLN A 15 3.87 -0.41 10.08
C GLN A 15 2.88 0.76 9.90
N ALA A 16 2.88 1.43 8.75
CA ALA A 16 2.10 2.64 8.50
C ALA A 16 0.95 2.45 7.48
N HIS A 17 0.97 1.35 6.70
CA HIS A 17 0.00 1.12 5.63
C HIS A 17 -0.68 -0.24 5.76
N SER A 18 -1.99 -0.27 5.48
CA SER A 18 -2.81 -1.51 5.46
C SER A 18 -2.71 -2.33 6.75
N ASN A 19 -2.65 -1.65 7.90
CA ASN A 19 -2.37 -2.25 9.19
C ASN A 19 -3.38 -1.79 10.25
N SER A 20 -4.43 -2.60 10.42
CA SER A 20 -5.46 -2.37 11.44
C SER A 20 -4.92 -2.51 12.86
N TYR A 21 -3.88 -3.30 13.08
CA TYR A 21 -3.27 -3.48 14.40
C TYR A 21 -2.54 -2.21 14.87
N ALA A 22 -1.72 -1.61 14.00
CA ALA A 22 -1.07 -0.34 14.30
C ALA A 22 -2.09 0.77 14.58
N ALA A 23 -3.20 0.80 13.82
CA ALA A 23 -4.30 1.72 14.09
C ALA A 23 -4.98 1.45 15.44
N TRP A 24 -5.22 0.19 15.79
CA TRP A 24 -5.77 -0.19 17.09
C TRP A 24 -4.87 0.20 18.26
N GLN A 25 -3.55 0.02 18.12
CA GLN A 25 -2.58 0.49 19.11
C GLN A 25 -2.65 2.02 19.27
N ALA A 26 -2.79 2.77 18.16
CA ALA A 26 -2.91 4.22 18.20
C ALA A 26 -4.21 4.72 18.85
N LEU A 27 -5.27 3.90 18.85
CA LEU A 27 -6.51 4.18 19.59
C LEU A 27 -6.38 3.94 21.11
N GLY A 28 -5.21 3.52 21.59
CA GLY A 28 -4.99 3.18 23.00
C GLY A 28 -5.36 1.72 23.32
N SER A 29 -5.39 0.85 22.30
CA SER A 29 -5.66 -0.58 22.46
C SER A 29 -6.98 -0.90 23.19
N PRO A 30 -8.12 -0.24 22.86
CA PRO A 30 -9.36 -0.38 23.62
C PRO A 30 -9.93 -1.80 23.49
N GLN A 31 -10.52 -2.28 24.60
CA GLN A 31 -11.28 -3.52 24.63
C GLN A 31 -12.47 -3.38 25.61
N PRO A 32 -13.73 -3.40 25.12
CA PRO A 32 -14.13 -3.60 23.73
C PRO A 32 -13.82 -2.39 22.84
N VAL A 33 -13.62 -2.61 21.54
CA VAL A 33 -13.54 -1.52 20.56
C VAL A 33 -14.94 -0.90 20.41
N PRO A 34 -15.12 0.42 20.63
CA PRO A 34 -16.40 1.08 20.42
C PRO A 34 -16.89 0.92 18.98
N ALA A 35 -18.19 0.77 18.78
CA ALA A 35 -18.77 0.61 17.44
C ALA A 35 -18.39 1.76 16.47
N SER A 36 -18.23 2.97 17.00
CA SER A 36 -17.78 4.15 16.22
C SER A 36 -16.36 4.02 15.66
N GLN A 37 -15.51 3.17 16.23
CA GLN A 37 -14.10 2.97 15.83
C GLN A 37 -13.89 1.72 14.97
N VAL A 38 -14.87 0.81 14.89
CA VAL A 38 -14.78 -0.42 14.08
C VAL A 38 -14.56 -0.11 12.61
N SER A 39 -15.27 0.88 12.07
CA SER A 39 -15.11 1.31 10.67
C SER A 39 -13.70 1.84 10.39
N THR A 40 -13.11 2.59 11.33
CA THR A 40 -11.74 3.08 11.23
C THR A 40 -10.73 1.94 11.16
N LEU A 41 -10.87 0.92 12.02
CA LEU A 41 -9.97 -0.25 12.00
C LEU A 41 -10.15 -1.08 10.73
N ALA A 42 -11.39 -1.25 10.27
CA ALA A 42 -11.69 -1.98 9.03
C ALA A 42 -11.09 -1.27 7.81
N GLN A 43 -11.16 0.07 7.76
CA GLN A 43 -10.53 0.88 6.72
C GLN A 43 -9.00 0.80 6.79
N ALA A 44 -8.42 0.89 7.99
CA ALA A 44 -6.97 0.78 8.18
C ALA A 44 -6.41 -0.59 7.78
N GLY A 45 -7.21 -1.66 7.88
CA GLY A 45 -6.84 -3.01 7.45
C GLY A 45 -7.02 -3.29 5.95
N GLN A 46 -7.63 -2.39 5.18
CA GLN A 46 -7.74 -2.58 3.73
C GLN A 46 -6.38 -2.42 3.05
N LEU A 47 -6.20 -3.12 1.92
CA LEU A 47 -5.03 -2.95 1.08
C LEU A 47 -5.02 -1.54 0.47
N ALA A 48 -4.11 -0.70 0.95
CA ALA A 48 -3.97 0.69 0.56
C ALA A 48 -2.84 0.90 -0.46
N LEU A 49 -3.06 1.88 -1.35
CA LEU A 49 -2.00 2.40 -2.20
C LEU A 49 -0.97 3.14 -1.35
N LEU A 50 0.31 2.86 -1.57
CA LEU A 50 1.42 3.58 -0.96
C LEU A 50 1.50 5.04 -1.46
N ALA A 51 1.18 5.23 -2.74
CA ALA A 51 1.16 6.51 -3.42
C ALA A 51 0.11 6.49 -4.54
N PRO A 52 -0.34 7.66 -5.03
CA PRO A 52 -1.18 7.72 -6.22
C PRO A 52 -0.57 6.93 -7.39
N PRO A 53 -1.38 6.25 -8.22
CA PRO A 53 -0.88 5.52 -9.37
C PRO A 53 -0.04 6.43 -10.27
N SER A 54 1.04 5.89 -10.81
CA SER A 54 1.99 6.65 -11.62
C SER A 54 2.26 5.96 -12.94
N THR A 55 2.60 6.74 -13.96
CA THR A 55 3.01 6.19 -15.26
C THR A 55 4.52 6.20 -15.38
N VAL A 56 5.11 5.06 -15.68
CA VAL A 56 6.55 4.91 -15.88
C VAL A 56 6.83 4.63 -17.36
N ALA A 57 7.81 5.35 -17.92
CA ALA A 57 8.27 5.10 -19.28
C ALA A 57 9.11 3.81 -19.32
N THR A 58 8.94 3.02 -20.37
CA THR A 58 9.80 1.87 -20.61
C THR A 58 10.91 2.26 -21.59
N ARG A 59 12.11 1.74 -21.37
CA ARG A 59 13.25 1.90 -22.28
C ARG A 59 13.77 0.52 -22.63
N GLN A 60 13.83 0.22 -23.93
CA GLN A 60 14.24 -1.12 -24.41
C GLN A 60 13.45 -2.25 -23.73
N GLY A 61 12.16 -2.01 -23.51
CA GLY A 61 11.25 -2.94 -22.86
C GLY A 61 11.47 -3.15 -21.35
N GLN A 62 12.26 -2.32 -20.70
CA GLN A 62 12.49 -2.36 -19.25
C GLN A 62 11.85 -1.15 -18.58
N ALA A 63 11.30 -1.35 -17.39
CA ALA A 63 10.85 -0.30 -16.49
C ALA A 63 11.65 -0.41 -15.19
N THR A 64 12.22 0.70 -14.73
CA THR A 64 12.95 0.76 -13.46
C THR A 64 12.08 1.47 -12.45
N LEU A 65 11.81 0.81 -11.32
CA LEU A 65 10.99 1.36 -10.24
C LEU A 65 11.84 1.39 -8.96
N PRO A 66 12.31 2.57 -8.52
CA PRO A 66 12.95 2.67 -7.23
C PRO A 66 11.91 2.48 -6.12
N ILE A 67 12.14 1.51 -5.23
CA ILE A 67 11.29 1.27 -4.07
C ILE A 67 12.10 1.33 -2.79
N THR A 68 11.53 1.96 -1.76
CA THR A 68 12.00 1.81 -0.39
C THR A 68 11.10 0.78 0.30
N LEU A 69 11.67 -0.33 0.72
CA LEU A 69 10.97 -1.38 1.45
C LEU A 69 11.47 -1.39 2.91
N PRO A 70 10.66 -0.93 3.87
CA PRO A 70 11.02 -1.05 5.28
C PRO A 70 11.06 -2.52 5.69
N ARG A 71 11.73 -2.82 6.80
CA ARG A 71 11.70 -4.16 7.40
C ARG A 71 10.26 -4.58 7.64
N GLN A 72 9.97 -5.87 7.44
CA GLN A 72 8.63 -6.45 7.60
C GLN A 72 7.55 -5.80 6.72
N GLY A 73 7.95 -5.07 5.67
CA GLY A 73 7.04 -4.55 4.65
C GLY A 73 6.85 -5.54 3.50
N VAL A 74 5.64 -5.60 2.97
CA VAL A 74 5.31 -6.36 1.74
C VAL A 74 4.74 -5.40 0.71
N SER A 75 5.35 -5.36 -0.48
CA SER A 75 4.87 -4.55 -1.60
C SER A 75 4.24 -5.40 -2.68
N LEU A 76 3.06 -5.01 -3.15
CA LEU A 76 2.48 -5.49 -4.40
C LEU A 76 2.57 -4.36 -5.44
N LEU A 77 3.31 -4.62 -6.51
CA LEU A 77 3.38 -3.74 -7.68
C LEU A 77 2.50 -4.34 -8.77
N ARG A 78 1.44 -3.62 -9.16
CA ARG A 78 0.59 -3.98 -10.28
C ARG A 78 0.93 -3.08 -11.47
N LEU A 79 1.40 -3.71 -12.54
CA LEU A 79 1.73 -3.06 -13.80
C LEU A 79 0.65 -3.36 -14.82
N THR A 80 0.12 -2.33 -15.48
CA THR A 80 -0.82 -2.45 -16.59
C THR A 80 -0.34 -1.62 -17.77
N TRP A 81 -0.58 -2.09 -19.00
CA TRP A 81 -0.05 -1.49 -20.22
C TRP A 81 -0.94 -1.74 -21.43
#